data_AF-A0A967F1P7-F1
#
_entry.id   AF-A0A967F1P7-F1
#
_cell.length_a   1.000
_cell.length_b   1.000
_cell.length_c   1.000
_cell.angle_alpha   90.00
_cell.angle_beta   90.00
_cell.angle_gamma   90.00
#
_symmetry.space_group_name_H-M   'P 1'
#
loop_
_entity.id
_entity.type
_entity.pdbx_description
1 polymer ?
#
loop_
_entity_poly.entity_id
_entity_poly.type
_entity_poly.pdbx_seq_one_letter_code
_entity_poly.pdbx_strand_id
1 'polypeptide(L)'
;MSAETESGRPVETGRLPRDFLVGVVLLAFCAVTYWASLGIAEAPAALAQNVQPATFPRLVLTIIAVLTMLMMALGFGQTEPARRTPKLVMLMTGALMITFVIAFGTLGSLAAMMLFCLVMPIVWGEKPSAKLVVYALTFPLAVYLIFDVGLGVYFPPGVIENLIDSIF
;
A
#
# COMPACT_ATOMS: atom_id res chain seq x y z
N MET A 1 -7.73 47.47 -31.98
CA MET A 1 -6.93 47.89 -30.81
C MET A 1 -7.65 47.39 -29.58
N SER A 2 -7.16 46.49 -28.72
CA SER A 2 -5.89 45.77 -28.65
C SER A 2 -6.06 44.62 -27.63
N ALA A 3 -5.27 43.57 -27.81
CA ALA A 3 -4.81 42.60 -26.80
C ALA A 3 -5.82 41.56 -26.27
N GLU A 4 -6.07 40.57 -27.13
CA GLU A 4 -6.24 39.17 -26.70
C GLU A 4 -4.99 38.77 -25.91
N THR A 5 -5.11 38.65 -24.58
CA THR A 5 -3.99 38.21 -23.73
C THR A 5 -3.98 36.69 -23.77
N GLU A 6 -3.42 36.16 -24.85
CA GLU A 6 -3.06 34.76 -24.98
C GLU A 6 -1.92 34.48 -23.99
N SER A 7 -2.27 34.21 -22.73
CA SER A 7 -1.35 33.71 -21.72
C SER A 7 -1.08 32.23 -22.01
N GLY A 8 -0.35 31.97 -23.09
CA GLY A 8 0.26 30.68 -23.38
C GLY A 8 1.22 30.30 -22.25
N ARG A 9 0.71 29.58 -21.25
CA ARG A 9 1.56 28.91 -20.27
C ARG A 9 2.41 27.91 -21.06
N PRO A 10 3.75 27.93 -20.96
CA PRO A 10 4.56 26.91 -21.59
C PRO A 10 4.13 25.58 -20.98
N VAL A 11 3.53 24.73 -21.81
CA VAL A 11 3.34 23.32 -21.50
C VAL A 11 4.76 22.80 -21.35
N GLU A 12 5.18 22.56 -20.11
CA GLU A 12 6.50 22.01 -19.77
C GLU A 12 6.52 20.56 -20.28
N THR A 13 6.75 20.42 -21.60
CA THR A 13 6.90 19.18 -22.33
C THR A 13 8.26 18.58 -21.98
N GLY A 14 8.23 17.43 -21.29
CA GLY A 14 9.39 16.57 -21.11
C GLY A 14 9.74 16.28 -19.65
N ARG A 15 9.00 15.38 -18.98
CA ARG A 15 9.37 14.87 -17.65
C ARG A 15 9.52 13.35 -17.53
N LEU A 16 9.82 12.67 -18.65
CA LEU A 16 10.36 11.30 -18.64
C LEU A 16 11.50 11.07 -17.61
N PRO A 17 12.44 12.02 -17.32
CA PRO A 17 13.47 11.75 -16.31
C PRO A 17 12.94 11.66 -14.88
N ARG A 18 11.82 12.32 -14.52
CA ARG A 18 11.38 12.33 -13.12
C ARG A 18 10.71 11.02 -12.71
N ASP A 19 9.83 10.49 -13.55
CA ASP A 19 9.08 9.29 -13.19
C ASP A 19 9.95 8.04 -13.32
N PHE A 20 10.88 8.02 -14.28
CA PHE A 20 11.95 7.03 -14.34
C PHE A 20 12.88 7.11 -13.12
N LEU A 21 13.29 8.32 -12.70
CA LEU A 21 14.08 8.50 -11.48
C LEU A 21 13.33 8.02 -10.24
N VAL A 22 12.03 8.31 -10.12
CA VAL A 22 11.19 7.81 -9.02
C VAL A 22 11.13 6.28 -9.04
N GLY A 23 10.94 5.67 -10.22
CA GLY A 23 10.97 4.21 -10.38
C GLY A 23 12.31 3.59 -9.97
N VAL A 24 13.44 4.19 -10.39
CA VAL A 24 14.78 3.75 -10.01
C VAL A 24 15.00 3.86 -8.50
N VAL A 25 14.57 4.96 -7.87
CA VAL A 25 14.65 5.16 -6.42
C VAL A 25 13.79 4.12 -5.69
N LEU A 26 12.59 3.84 -6.18
CA LEU A 26 11.70 2.80 -5.64
C LEU A 26 12.33 1.41 -5.71
N LEU A 27 12.91 1.05 -6.86
CA LEU A 27 13.60 -0.22 -7.04
C LEU A 27 14.84 -0.33 -6.14
N ALA A 28 15.60 0.76 -5.99
CA ALA A 28 16.72 0.80 -5.06
C ALA A 28 16.27 0.59 -3.60
N PHE A 29 15.17 1.24 -3.20
CA PHE A 29 14.57 1.03 -1.88
C PHE A 29 14.10 -0.41 -1.68
N CYS A 30 13.42 -1.01 -2.68
CA CYS A 30 13.03 -2.42 -2.65
C CYS A 30 14.25 -3.34 -2.54
N ALA A 31 15.34 -3.07 -3.25
CA ALA A 31 16.56 -3.86 -3.17
C ALA A 31 17.23 -3.79 -1.78
N VAL A 32 17.34 -2.58 -1.20
CA VAL A 32 17.90 -2.38 0.15
C VAL A 32 17.06 -3.08 1.21
N THR A 33 15.73 -2.93 1.14
CA THR A 33 14.82 -3.57 2.09
C THR A 33 14.75 -5.09 1.89
N TYR A 34 14.87 -5.58 0.66
CA TYR A 34 14.97 -7.01 0.38
C TYR A 34 16.27 -7.57 0.98
N TRP A 35 17.39 -6.85 0.85
CA TRP A 35 18.64 -7.23 1.49
C TRP A 35 18.53 -7.23 3.02
N ALA A 36 17.88 -6.23 3.61
CA ALA A 36 17.58 -6.21 5.04
C ALA A 36 16.68 -7.39 5.48
N SER A 37 15.76 -7.83 4.62
CA SER A 37 14.89 -8.99 4.89
C SER A 37 15.63 -10.34 4.91
N LEU A 38 16.87 -10.39 4.42
CA LEU A 38 17.74 -11.57 4.56
C LEU A 38 18.27 -11.74 6.00
N GLY A 39 18.23 -10.69 6.81
CA GLY A 39 18.63 -10.72 8.22
C GLY A 39 17.53 -11.15 9.19
N ILE A 40 16.29 -11.34 8.73
CA ILE A 40 15.20 -11.82 9.58
C ILE A 40 15.45 -13.31 9.86
N ALA A 41 15.65 -13.67 11.13
CA ALA A 41 15.98 -15.03 11.56
C ALA A 41 15.00 -16.05 10.96
N GLU A 42 15.52 -16.93 10.09
CA GLU A 42 14.75 -18.05 9.56
C GLU A 42 14.48 -19.03 10.71
N ALA A 43 13.20 -19.36 10.92
CA ALA A 43 12.83 -20.32 11.96
C ALA A 43 13.46 -21.69 11.61
N PRO A 44 13.94 -22.45 12.61
CA PRO A 44 14.45 -23.80 12.41
C PRO A 44 13.47 -24.63 11.57
N ALA A 45 13.97 -25.48 10.67
CA ALA A 45 13.13 -26.26 9.75
C ALA A 45 12.02 -27.09 10.43
N ALA A 46 12.18 -27.40 11.73
CA ALA A 46 11.17 -28.05 12.56
C ALA A 46 9.93 -27.17 12.89
N LEU A 47 10.03 -25.85 12.77
CA LEU A 47 8.95 -24.86 12.96
C LEU A 47 8.47 -24.27 11.62
N ALA A 48 9.09 -24.65 10.50
CA ALA A 48 8.82 -24.13 9.15
C ALA A 48 7.64 -24.83 8.46
N GLN A 49 6.71 -25.41 9.21
CA GLN A 49 5.49 -26.01 8.63
C GLN A 49 4.54 -24.97 8.03
N ASN A 50 4.64 -23.71 8.45
CA ASN A 50 3.87 -22.58 7.91
C ASN A 50 4.81 -21.55 7.27
N VAL A 51 4.24 -20.59 6.53
CA VAL A 51 5.03 -19.54 5.88
C VAL A 51 5.82 -18.75 6.91
N GLN A 52 7.14 -18.75 6.76
CA GLN A 52 8.04 -18.07 7.69
C GLN A 52 7.76 -16.56 7.69
N PRO A 53 7.91 -15.87 8.84
CA PRO A 53 7.71 -14.42 8.93
C PRO A 53 8.54 -13.62 7.93
N ALA A 54 9.74 -14.12 7.58
CA ALA A 54 10.65 -13.50 6.61
C ALA A 54 10.13 -13.58 5.15
N THR A 55 9.24 -14.52 4.83
CA THR A 55 8.71 -14.70 3.47
C THR A 55 7.70 -13.62 3.10
N PHE A 56 6.99 -13.04 4.08
CA PHE A 56 6.00 -11.98 3.83
C PHE A 56 6.61 -10.70 3.28
N PRO A 57 7.62 -10.08 3.93
CA PRO A 57 8.30 -8.92 3.36
C PRO A 57 8.85 -9.22 1.96
N ARG A 58 9.44 -10.39 1.75
CA ARG A 58 10.00 -10.79 0.45
C ARG A 58 8.91 -10.87 -0.63
N LEU A 59 7.76 -11.45 -0.35
CA LEU A 59 6.62 -11.53 -1.29
C LEU A 59 6.08 -10.14 -1.65
N VAL A 60 5.88 -9.27 -0.66
CA VAL A 60 5.36 -7.91 -0.91
C VAL A 60 6.37 -7.10 -1.72
N LEU A 61 7.66 -7.19 -1.37
CA LEU A 61 8.72 -6.48 -2.09
C LEU A 61 8.88 -6.97 -3.53
N THR A 62 8.76 -8.28 -3.80
CA THR A 62 8.83 -8.81 -5.17
C THR A 62 7.65 -8.34 -6.01
N ILE A 63 6.43 -8.35 -5.45
CA ILE A 63 5.23 -7.83 -6.14
C ILE A 63 5.40 -6.33 -6.46
N ILE A 64 5.83 -5.53 -5.49
CA ILE A 64 6.06 -4.08 -5.69
C ILE A 64 7.14 -3.86 -6.77
N ALA A 65 8.24 -4.61 -6.73
CA ALA A 65 9.31 -4.50 -7.72
C ALA A 65 8.81 -4.86 -9.13
N VAL A 66 8.04 -5.94 -9.27
CA VAL A 66 7.45 -6.36 -10.56
C VAL A 66 6.47 -5.30 -11.08
N LEU A 67 5.58 -4.79 -10.23
CA LEU A 67 4.64 -3.73 -10.60
C LEU A 67 5.36 -2.44 -11.00
N THR A 68 6.44 -2.07 -10.30
CA THR A 68 7.26 -0.90 -10.62
C THR A 68 7.95 -1.09 -11.98
N MET A 69 8.50 -2.28 -12.24
CA MET A 69 9.11 -2.61 -13.52
C MET A 69 8.07 -2.54 -14.66
N LEU A 70 6.88 -3.11 -14.46
CA LEU A 70 5.77 -3.04 -15.42
C LEU A 70 5.36 -1.59 -15.69
N MET A 71 5.23 -0.77 -14.65
CA MET A 71 4.91 0.65 -14.80
C MET A 71 5.98 1.37 -15.62
N MET A 72 7.25 1.08 -15.37
CA MET A 72 8.37 1.67 -16.11
C MET A 72 8.36 1.22 -17.57
N ALA A 73 8.08 -0.06 -17.83
CA ALA A 73 7.97 -0.61 -19.19
C ALA A 73 6.76 -0.07 -19.97
N LEU A 74 5.60 0.08 -19.33
CA LEU A 74 4.38 0.63 -19.95
C LEU A 74 4.43 2.16 -20.09
N GLY A 75 5.16 2.84 -19.20
CA GLY A 75 5.38 4.29 -19.22
C GLY A 75 6.46 4.73 -20.22
N PHE A 76 7.22 3.80 -20.81
CA PHE A 76 8.19 4.12 -21.84
C PHE A 76 7.49 4.74 -23.06
N GLY A 77 7.68 6.04 -23.25
CA GLY A 77 7.12 6.80 -24.39
C GLY A 77 5.81 7.55 -24.09
N GLN A 78 5.25 7.45 -22.89
CA GLN A 78 4.08 8.25 -22.50
C GLN A 78 4.51 9.54 -21.79
N THR A 79 4.08 10.70 -22.29
CA THR A 79 4.28 11.99 -21.64
C THR A 79 3.15 12.23 -20.65
N GLU A 80 3.43 12.10 -19.35
CA GLU A 80 2.44 12.47 -18.33
C GLU A 80 2.25 14.00 -18.27
N PRO A 81 1.00 14.50 -18.26
CA PRO A 81 0.75 15.91 -18.00
C PRO A 81 1.16 16.25 -16.57
N ALA A 82 1.75 17.44 -16.38
CA ALA A 82 2.20 17.92 -15.08
C ALA A 82 1.07 17.91 -14.04
N ARG A 83 0.95 16.83 -13.25
CA ARG A 83 0.02 16.76 -12.13
C ARG A 83 0.52 17.67 -11.01
N ARG A 84 -0.32 18.64 -10.66
CA ARG A 84 -0.18 19.43 -9.43
C ARG A 84 -0.42 18.46 -8.27
N THR A 85 0.65 18.01 -7.61
CA THR A 85 0.53 17.15 -6.43
C THR A 85 -0.25 17.91 -5.35
N PRO A 86 -1.45 17.47 -4.94
CA PRO A 86 -2.15 18.07 -3.82
C PRO A 86 -1.37 17.75 -2.55
N LYS A 87 -0.43 18.63 -2.17
CA LYS A 87 0.49 18.45 -1.04
C LYS A 87 -0.24 18.09 0.25
N LEU A 88 -1.45 18.62 0.43
CA LEU A 88 -2.30 18.36 1.60
C LEU A 88 -2.82 16.92 1.65
N VAL A 89 -3.28 16.36 0.53
CA VAL A 89 -3.79 14.99 0.47
C VAL A 89 -2.66 14.00 0.70
N MET A 90 -1.48 14.24 0.11
CA MET A 90 -0.28 13.44 0.35
C MET A 90 0.11 13.42 1.85
N LEU A 91 0.12 14.59 2.50
CA LEU A 91 0.42 14.70 3.92
C LEU A 91 -0.64 13.99 4.78
N MET A 92 -1.93 14.15 4.46
CA MET A 92 -3.02 13.44 5.13
C MET A 92 -2.88 11.92 4.99
N THR A 93 -2.61 11.41 3.79
CA THR A 93 -2.41 9.96 3.59
C THR A 93 -1.19 9.44 4.36
N GLY A 94 -0.09 10.20 4.41
CA GLY A 94 1.09 9.83 5.19
C GLY A 94 0.80 9.79 6.69
N ALA A 95 0.14 10.82 7.22
CA ALA A 95 -0.28 10.86 8.63
C ALA A 95 -1.26 9.74 8.98
N LEU A 96 -2.18 9.42 8.05
CA LEU A 96 -3.13 8.34 8.21
C LEU A 96 -2.41 6.99 8.27
N MET A 97 -1.44 6.71 7.38
CA MET A 97 -0.65 5.48 7.44
C MET A 97 0.08 5.33 8.77
N ILE A 98 0.71 6.38 9.30
CA ILE A 98 1.38 6.34 10.60
C ILE A 98 0.39 6.02 11.72
N THR A 99 -0.78 6.68 11.70
CA THR A 99 -1.86 6.42 12.67
C THR A 99 -2.31 4.97 12.63
N PHE A 100 -2.45 4.39 11.43
CA PHE A 100 -2.83 2.98 11.27
C PHE A 100 -1.78 2.01 11.76
N VAL A 101 -0.49 2.28 11.54
CA VAL A 101 0.60 1.42 12.06
C VAL A 101 0.55 1.37 13.58
N ILE A 102 0.29 2.51 14.25
CA ILE A 102 0.13 2.56 15.70
C ILE A 102 -1.14 1.82 16.13
N ALA A 103 -2.25 2.01 15.41
CA ALA A 103 -3.52 1.37 15.68
C ALA A 103 -3.53 -0.15 15.43
N PHE A 104 -2.61 -0.66 14.60
CA PHE A 104 -2.49 -2.09 14.29
C PHE A 104 -2.20 -2.92 15.55
N GLY A 105 -1.40 -2.36 16.48
CA GLY A 105 -1.07 -3.01 17.74
C GLY A 105 -2.25 -3.08 18.73
N THR A 106 -3.28 -2.27 18.55
CA THR A 106 -4.46 -2.26 19.43
C THR A 106 -5.65 -2.95 18.78
N LEU A 107 -6.07 -2.53 17.58
CA LEU A 107 -7.28 -3.04 16.92
C LEU A 107 -7.19 -4.48 16.41
N GLY A 108 -5.99 -5.02 16.22
CA GLY A 108 -5.77 -6.28 15.50
C GLY A 108 -5.79 -6.11 13.98
N SER A 109 -5.27 -7.11 13.28
CA SER A 109 -4.97 -7.02 11.84
C SER A 109 -6.22 -6.86 10.97
N LEU A 110 -7.28 -7.62 11.25
CA LEU A 110 -8.51 -7.66 10.46
C LEU A 110 -9.29 -6.34 10.56
N ALA A 111 -9.48 -5.85 11.78
CA ALA A 111 -10.19 -4.60 12.05
C ALA A 111 -9.41 -3.39 11.52
N ALA A 112 -8.09 -3.38 11.69
CA ALA A 112 -7.24 -2.34 11.13
C ALA A 112 -7.29 -2.32 9.60
N MET A 113 -7.27 -3.48 8.93
CA MET A 113 -7.42 -3.57 7.47
C MET A 113 -8.78 -3.08 6.98
N MET A 114 -9.89 -3.49 7.60
CA MET A 114 -11.23 -3.00 7.25
C MET A 114 -11.34 -1.48 7.38
N LEU A 115 -10.87 -0.94 8.50
CA LEU A 115 -10.92 0.49 8.78
C LEU A 115 -10.00 1.25 7.81
N PHE A 116 -8.85 0.68 7.44
CA PHE A 116 -7.95 1.25 6.42
C PHE A 116 -8.60 1.29 5.05
N CYS A 117 -9.20 0.18 4.59
CA CYS A 117 -9.89 0.10 3.30
C CYS A 117 -11.11 1.02 3.23
N LEU A 118 -11.70 1.40 4.36
CA LEU A 118 -12.82 2.34 4.42
C LEU A 118 -12.35 3.80 4.48
N VAL A 119 -11.40 4.12 5.36
CA VAL A 119 -10.99 5.51 5.63
C VAL A 119 -10.09 6.07 4.54
N MET A 120 -9.22 5.26 3.92
CA MET A 120 -8.33 5.72 2.85
C MET A 120 -9.08 6.32 1.66
N PRO A 121 -10.10 5.66 1.08
CA PRO A 121 -10.85 6.22 -0.03
C PRO A 121 -11.65 7.48 0.36
N ILE A 122 -12.19 7.53 1.57
CA ILE A 122 -12.89 8.71 2.09
C ILE A 122 -11.95 9.92 2.18
N VAL A 123 -10.71 9.72 2.64
CA VAL A 123 -9.67 10.79 2.68
C VAL A 123 -9.27 11.26 1.29
N TRP A 124 -9.38 10.40 0.27
CA TRP A 124 -9.23 10.78 -1.13
C TRP A 124 -10.45 11.47 -1.76
N GLY A 125 -11.52 11.68 -0.98
CA GLY A 125 -12.70 12.41 -1.43
C GLY A 125 -13.76 11.54 -2.12
N GLU A 126 -13.62 10.21 -2.07
CA GLU A 126 -14.68 9.30 -2.49
C GLU A 126 -15.88 9.45 -1.54
N LYS A 127 -17.08 9.60 -2.11
CA LYS A 127 -18.30 9.60 -1.30
C LYS A 127 -18.54 8.18 -0.77
N PRO A 128 -18.87 8.03 0.53
CA PRO A 128 -19.19 6.72 1.07
C PRO A 128 -20.40 6.15 0.32
N SER A 129 -20.17 5.09 -0.43
CA SER A 129 -21.19 4.39 -1.20
C SER A 129 -21.29 2.95 -0.71
N ALA A 130 -22.45 2.30 -0.91
CA ALA A 130 -22.62 0.90 -0.55
C ALA A 130 -21.56 0.00 -1.22
N LYS A 131 -21.10 0.36 -2.42
CA LYS A 131 -20.01 -0.34 -3.14
C LYS A 131 -18.68 -0.25 -2.39
N LEU A 132 -18.39 0.92 -1.80
CA LEU A 132 -17.18 1.12 -1.00
C LEU A 132 -17.20 0.26 0.25
N VAL A 133 -18.35 0.15 0.92
CA VAL A 133 -18.50 -0.70 2.12
C VAL A 133 -18.34 -2.18 1.76
N VAL A 134 -18.95 -2.63 0.66
CA VAL A 134 -18.78 -4.02 0.18
C VAL A 134 -17.31 -4.29 -0.15
N TYR A 135 -16.61 -3.35 -0.81
CA TYR A 135 -15.18 -3.48 -1.08
C TYR A 135 -14.35 -3.54 0.21
N ALA A 136 -14.59 -2.62 1.15
CA ALA A 136 -13.88 -2.53 2.42
C ALA A 136 -14.10 -3.76 3.32
N LEU A 137 -15.18 -4.51 3.11
CA LEU A 137 -15.43 -5.77 3.82
C LEU A 137 -14.87 -6.98 3.06
N THR A 138 -15.13 -7.05 1.75
CA THR A 138 -14.75 -8.20 0.90
C THR A 138 -13.24 -8.32 0.76
N PHE A 139 -12.53 -7.20 0.61
CA PHE A 139 -11.09 -7.21 0.37
C PHE A 139 -10.31 -7.74 1.59
N PRO A 140 -10.49 -7.20 2.82
CA PRO A 140 -9.84 -7.76 4.01
C PRO A 140 -10.23 -9.20 4.29
N LEU A 141 -11.48 -9.59 4.01
CA LEU A 141 -11.93 -10.97 4.17
C LEU A 141 -11.22 -11.92 3.19
N ALA A 142 -11.08 -11.53 1.93
CA ALA A 142 -10.35 -12.31 0.94
C ALA A 142 -8.86 -12.43 1.30
N VAL A 143 -8.25 -11.34 1.77
CA VAL A 143 -6.87 -11.37 2.29
C VAL A 143 -6.77 -12.29 3.50
N TYR A 144 -7.68 -12.19 4.46
CA TYR A 144 -7.71 -13.08 5.62
C TYR A 144 -7.80 -14.55 5.18
N LEU A 145 -8.72 -14.91 4.28
CA LEU A 145 -8.84 -16.29 3.77
C LEU A 145 -7.58 -16.78 3.08
N ILE A 146 -6.94 -15.96 2.25
CA ILE A 146 -5.69 -16.33 1.57
C ILE A 146 -4.58 -16.60 2.60
N PHE A 147 -4.50 -15.82 3.67
CA PHE A 147 -3.41 -15.90 4.63
C PHE A 147 -3.66 -16.94 5.74
N ASP A 148 -4.87 -17.00 6.26
CA ASP A 148 -5.30 -17.97 7.28
C ASP A 148 -5.42 -19.37 6.67
N VAL A 149 -6.22 -19.52 5.60
CA VAL A 149 -6.49 -20.83 4.99
C VAL A 149 -5.42 -21.22 3.96
N GLY A 150 -4.94 -20.26 3.16
CA GLY A 150 -3.99 -20.54 2.09
C GLY A 150 -2.52 -20.63 2.54
N LEU A 151 -2.13 -19.82 3.53
CA LEU A 151 -0.72 -19.71 3.98
C LEU A 151 -0.51 -20.19 5.43
N GLY A 152 -1.57 -20.52 6.17
CA GLY A 152 -1.49 -21.06 7.54
C GLY A 152 -0.94 -20.04 8.55
N VAL A 153 -1.19 -18.76 8.35
CA VAL A 153 -0.54 -17.69 9.12
C VAL A 153 -1.47 -17.10 10.15
N TYR A 154 -1.09 -17.31 11.41
CA TYR A 154 -1.82 -16.82 12.55
C TYR A 154 -1.68 -15.29 12.66
N PHE A 155 -2.80 -14.60 12.52
CA PHE A 155 -2.85 -13.17 12.79
C PHE A 155 -3.00 -12.90 14.29
N PRO A 156 -2.33 -11.87 14.84
CA PRO A 156 -2.50 -11.51 16.24
C PRO A 156 -3.95 -11.12 16.51
N PRO A 157 -4.62 -11.73 17.49
CA PRO A 157 -5.99 -11.39 17.82
C PRO A 157 -6.07 -9.96 18.34
N GLY A 158 -6.95 -9.15 17.74
CA GLY A 158 -7.21 -7.77 18.14
C GLY A 158 -8.08 -7.65 19.38
N VAL A 159 -8.38 -6.41 19.80
CA VAL A 159 -9.34 -6.17 20.90
C VAL A 159 -10.67 -6.88 20.65
N ILE A 160 -11.10 -7.02 19.39
CA ILE A 160 -12.36 -7.67 19.03
C ILE A 160 -12.33 -9.18 19.29
N GLU A 161 -11.25 -9.88 18.92
CA GLU A 161 -11.10 -11.32 19.19
C GLU A 161 -10.91 -11.59 20.69
N ASN A 162 -10.16 -10.73 21.40
CA ASN A 162 -10.05 -10.81 22.86
C ASN A 162 -11.39 -10.54 23.57
N LEU A 163 -12.27 -9.69 23.01
CA LEU A 163 -13.60 -9.44 23.57
C LEU A 163 -14.56 -10.61 23.32
N ILE A 164 -14.42 -11.30 22.17
CA ILE A 164 -15.19 -12.49 21.84
C ILE A 164 -14.76 -13.67 22.71
N ASP A 165 -13.45 -13.88 22.89
CA ASP A 165 -12.89 -14.91 23.79
C ASP A 165 -13.16 -14.63 25.28
N SER A 166 -13.46 -13.39 25.66
CA SER A 166 -13.87 -13.06 27.04
C SER A 166 -15.37 -13.22 27.29
N ILE A 167 -16.19 -13.39 26.24
CA ILE A 167 -17.65 -13.53 26.31
C ILE A 167 -18.07 -15.02 26.21
N PHE A 168 -17.22 -15.89 25.67
CA PHE A 168 -17.42 -17.35 25.58
C PHE A 168 -16.43 -18.12 26.47
#